data_AF-K2A532-F1
#
_entry.id   AF-K2A532-F1
#
_cell.length_a   1.000
_cell.length_b   1.000
_cell.length_c   1.000
_cell.angle_alpha   90.00
_cell.angle_beta   90.00
_cell.angle_gamma   90.00
#
_symmetry.space_group_name_H-M   'P 1'
#
loop_
_entity.id
_entity.type
_entity.pdbx_description
1 polymer ?
#
loop_
_entity_poly.entity_id
_entity_poly.type
_entity_poly.pdbx_seq_one_letter_code
_entity_poly.pdbx_strand_id
1 'polypeptide(L)'
;MKISPNTLRNNSMICGGHFMISQDGSPELNEGTIESFREAVKLFSITKNKYWNIGLGLLINDIGTVCSSNNTCNIKNIFVKNKFTLPKVYLEILKDNQILPSKIIIFWEKHIRNRGKKEFYKRKNSLSKKLETMNDNIYLKDNKGYGLILLTRVNSDDKYGVPACPLIMAGLAFEQEKLGFDNSLNIYYVGDDNSKNIPNYLVIEKGKRVARIFNSKITINNVFLKEIKS
;
A
#
# COMPACT_ATOMS: atom_id res chain seq x y z
N MET A 1 -3.30 -8.41 18.80
CA MET A 1 -1.99 -7.84 19.21
C MET A 1 -2.17 -6.34 19.39
N LYS A 2 -1.84 -5.76 20.55
CA LYS A 2 -1.88 -4.28 20.71
C LYS A 2 -0.64 -3.69 20.03
N ILE A 3 -0.83 -2.74 19.12
CA ILE A 3 0.29 -2.02 18.49
C ILE A 3 0.98 -1.18 19.57
N SER A 4 2.26 -1.47 19.86
CA SER A 4 3.00 -0.69 20.83
C SER A 4 3.23 0.74 20.30
N PRO A 5 2.88 1.79 21.06
CA PRO A 5 3.15 3.18 20.69
C PRO A 5 4.63 3.45 20.39
N ASN A 6 5.54 2.64 20.94
CA ASN A 6 6.98 2.79 20.74
C ASN A 6 7.46 2.48 19.31
N THR A 7 6.58 1.97 18.45
CA THR A 7 6.86 1.77 17.01
C THR A 7 6.77 3.09 16.23
N LEU A 8 6.16 4.13 16.82
CA LEU A 8 6.00 5.45 16.22
C LEU A 8 7.07 6.43 16.69
N ARG A 9 7.39 7.37 15.81
CA ARG A 9 8.32 8.49 16.04
C ARG A 9 7.82 9.74 15.31
N ASN A 10 8.51 10.86 15.47
CA ASN A 10 8.25 12.07 14.67
C ASN A 10 8.26 11.74 13.17
N ASN A 11 7.52 12.50 12.37
CA ASN A 11 7.43 12.33 10.92
C ASN A 11 6.95 10.93 10.50
N SER A 12 5.94 10.38 11.18
CA SER A 12 5.36 9.08 10.83
C SER A 12 4.04 9.22 10.06
N MET A 13 3.90 8.46 8.98
CA MET A 13 2.64 8.20 8.31
C MET A 13 2.05 6.87 8.82
N ILE A 14 0.83 6.89 9.33
CA ILE A 14 0.08 5.68 9.73
C ILE A 14 -0.92 5.37 8.62
N CYS A 15 -0.78 4.23 7.97
CA CYS A 15 -1.68 3.78 6.91
C CYS A 15 -2.47 2.54 7.35
N GLY A 16 -3.76 2.51 7.04
CA GLY A 16 -4.63 1.34 7.21
C GLY A 16 -5.82 1.41 6.26
N GLY A 17 -6.58 0.32 6.13
CA GLY A 17 -7.79 0.30 5.32
C GLY A 17 -7.60 0.23 3.82
N HIS A 18 -6.57 -0.47 3.33
CA HIS A 18 -6.39 -0.61 1.88
C HIS A 18 -7.56 -1.37 1.24
N PHE A 19 -8.35 -0.72 0.40
CA PHE A 19 -9.48 -1.34 -0.29
C PHE A 19 -9.52 -1.01 -1.79
N MET A 20 -10.37 -1.72 -2.53
CA MET A 20 -10.55 -1.55 -3.97
C MET A 20 -11.87 -0.83 -4.29
N ILE A 21 -11.85 0.00 -5.32
CA ILE A 21 -13.09 0.48 -5.94
C ILE A 21 -13.49 -0.53 -7.03
N SER A 22 -14.70 -1.05 -6.93
CA SER A 22 -15.31 -1.97 -7.90
C SER A 22 -15.57 -1.28 -9.25
N GLN A 23 -16.04 -2.06 -10.22
CA GLN A 23 -16.37 -1.57 -11.56
C GLN A 23 -17.52 -0.55 -11.59
N ASP A 24 -18.48 -0.65 -10.66
CA ASP A 24 -19.60 0.29 -10.53
C ASP A 24 -19.24 1.54 -9.70
N GLY A 25 -17.98 1.65 -9.26
CA GLY A 25 -17.48 2.78 -8.49
C GLY A 25 -17.74 2.66 -6.99
N SER A 26 -18.33 1.55 -6.51
CA SER A 26 -18.53 1.31 -5.10
C SER A 26 -17.25 0.82 -4.39
N PRO A 27 -17.08 1.11 -3.09
CA PRO A 27 -15.94 0.60 -2.33
C PRO A 27 -16.15 -0.87 -1.94
N GLU A 28 -15.23 -1.75 -2.31
CA GLU A 28 -15.18 -3.14 -1.89
C GLU A 28 -14.49 -3.25 -0.53
N LEU A 29 -15.28 -3.19 0.55
CA LEU A 29 -14.80 -3.33 1.91
C LEU A 29 -14.97 -4.77 2.39
N ASN A 30 -13.99 -5.24 3.16
CA ASN A 30 -14.11 -6.43 4.01
C ASN A 30 -13.77 -6.08 5.46
N GLU A 31 -14.07 -7.00 6.38
CA GLU A 31 -13.81 -6.82 7.81
C GLU A 31 -12.36 -6.44 8.11
N GLY A 32 -11.40 -7.09 7.45
CA GLY A 32 -9.98 -6.78 7.63
C GLY A 32 -9.58 -5.37 7.20
N THR A 33 -10.14 -4.87 6.08
CA THR A 33 -9.94 -3.47 5.67
C THR A 33 -10.56 -2.50 6.68
N ILE A 34 -11.73 -2.82 7.23
CA ILE A 34 -12.39 -1.98 8.23
C ILE A 34 -11.58 -1.95 9.53
N GLU A 35 -11.13 -3.11 10.00
CA GLU A 35 -10.40 -3.21 11.28
C GLU A 35 -9.00 -2.60 11.19
N SER A 36 -8.28 -2.80 10.08
CA SER A 36 -6.99 -2.13 9.87
C SER A 36 -7.12 -0.61 9.82
N PHE A 37 -8.21 -0.08 9.23
CA PHE A 37 -8.50 1.36 9.28
C PHE A 37 -8.82 1.82 10.70
N ARG A 38 -9.66 1.07 11.44
CA ARG A 38 -10.01 1.36 12.83
C ARG A 38 -8.78 1.46 13.73
N GLU A 39 -7.86 0.51 13.63
CA GLU A 39 -6.62 0.52 14.42
C GLU A 39 -5.69 1.67 14.00
N ALA A 40 -5.61 2.00 12.71
CA ALA A 40 -4.87 3.18 12.24
C ALA A 40 -5.43 4.49 12.84
N VAL A 41 -6.75 4.65 12.82
CA VAL A 41 -7.44 5.83 13.35
C VAL A 41 -7.25 5.95 14.87
N LYS A 42 -7.42 4.86 15.62
CA LYS A 42 -7.16 4.83 17.07
C LYS A 42 -5.72 5.23 17.39
N LEU A 43 -4.77 4.63 16.68
CA LEU A 43 -3.35 4.89 16.90
C LEU A 43 -2.99 6.33 16.56
N PHE A 44 -3.51 6.87 15.44
CA PHE A 44 -3.36 8.29 15.09
C PHE A 44 -3.94 9.20 16.19
N SER A 45 -5.14 8.90 16.68
CA SER A 45 -5.81 9.72 17.70
C SER A 45 -4.99 9.88 18.98
N ILE A 46 -4.34 8.79 19.44
CA ILE A 46 -3.53 8.81 20.67
C ILE A 46 -2.10 9.35 20.47
N THR A 47 -1.62 9.47 19.23
CA THR A 47 -0.23 9.85 18.91
C THR A 47 -0.08 11.23 18.28
N LYS A 48 -1.13 11.76 17.63
CA LYS A 48 -1.11 13.07 16.93
C LYS A 48 -0.66 14.25 17.79
N ASN A 49 -0.86 14.18 19.12
CA ASN A 49 -0.45 15.23 20.07
C ASN A 49 0.88 14.92 20.78
N LYS A 50 1.42 13.71 20.61
CA LYS A 50 2.66 13.25 21.29
C LYS A 50 3.90 13.43 20.42
N TYR A 51 3.74 13.38 19.11
CA TYR A 51 4.82 13.43 18.15
C TYR A 51 4.58 14.54 17.13
N TRP A 52 5.67 15.07 16.59
CA TRP A 52 5.63 16.04 15.52
C TRP A 52 5.31 15.37 14.18
N ASN A 53 4.45 16.01 13.38
CA ASN A 53 4.12 15.61 12.01
C ASN A 53 3.69 14.14 11.88
N ILE A 54 2.55 13.80 12.50
CA ILE A 54 1.92 12.49 12.33
C ILE A 54 0.82 12.60 11.27
N GLY A 55 0.88 11.73 10.26
CA GLY A 55 -0.13 11.62 9.20
C GLY A 55 -1.02 10.39 9.37
N LEU A 56 -2.28 10.52 8.94
CA LEU A 56 -3.18 9.39 8.75
C LEU A 56 -3.42 9.20 7.25
N GLY A 57 -3.10 8.03 6.73
CA GLY A 57 -3.16 7.70 5.32
C GLY A 57 -4.08 6.54 5.00
N LEU A 58 -4.63 6.57 3.79
CA LEU A 58 -5.49 5.53 3.24
C LEU A 58 -5.07 5.22 1.81
N LEU A 59 -4.77 3.97 1.49
CA LEU A 59 -4.47 3.53 0.11
C LEU A 59 -5.75 3.02 -0.54
N ILE A 60 -6.10 3.51 -1.73
CA ILE A 60 -7.29 3.08 -2.47
C ILE A 60 -6.88 2.60 -3.85
N ASN A 61 -7.26 1.38 -4.20
CA ASN A 61 -7.09 0.85 -5.55
C ASN A 61 -8.19 1.38 -6.48
N ASP A 62 -7.87 2.45 -7.22
CA ASP A 62 -8.76 3.18 -8.14
C ASP A 62 -8.65 2.74 -9.60
N ILE A 63 -8.09 1.56 -9.86
CA ILE A 63 -7.84 1.06 -11.23
C ILE A 63 -8.75 -0.10 -11.58
N GLY A 64 -9.39 -0.75 -10.59
CA GLY A 64 -10.27 -1.91 -10.80
C GLY A 64 -9.55 -3.12 -11.42
N THR A 65 -8.22 -3.11 -11.52
CA THR A 65 -7.45 -4.19 -12.13
C THR A 65 -7.29 -5.34 -11.16
N VAL A 66 -8.18 -6.33 -11.27
CA VAL A 66 -7.94 -7.68 -10.76
C VAL A 66 -7.08 -8.39 -11.81
N CYS A 67 -5.81 -8.64 -11.47
CA CYS A 67 -4.97 -9.47 -12.33
C CYS A 67 -5.46 -10.91 -12.18
N SER A 68 -6.18 -11.45 -13.17
CA SER A 68 -6.43 -12.89 -13.21
C SER A 68 -5.09 -13.62 -13.42
N SER A 69 -5.01 -14.87 -12.98
CA SER A 69 -3.86 -15.76 -13.20
C SER A 69 -3.52 -15.96 -14.68
N ASN A 70 -4.43 -15.59 -15.60
CA ASN A 70 -4.32 -15.83 -17.04
C ASN A 70 -3.98 -14.55 -17.85
N ASN A 71 -3.18 -13.64 -17.29
CA ASN A 71 -2.46 -12.56 -18.01
C ASN A 71 -3.27 -11.39 -18.62
N THR A 72 -4.60 -11.32 -18.56
CA THR A 72 -5.34 -10.16 -19.08
C THR A 72 -5.70 -9.17 -17.96
N CYS A 73 -4.98 -8.05 -17.89
CA CYS A 73 -5.30 -6.94 -16.99
C CYS A 73 -6.23 -5.95 -17.71
N ASN A 74 -7.55 -6.11 -17.54
CA ASN A 74 -8.50 -5.16 -18.09
C ASN A 74 -8.52 -3.88 -17.24
N ILE A 75 -8.04 -2.77 -17.80
CA ILE A 75 -8.23 -1.43 -17.22
C ILE A 75 -9.61 -0.94 -17.68
N LYS A 76 -10.61 -0.92 -16.79
CA LYS A 76 -11.94 -0.38 -17.15
C LYS A 76 -12.41 0.65 -16.13
N ASN A 77 -12.89 1.75 -16.71
CA ASN A 77 -13.49 2.95 -16.13
C ASN A 77 -12.55 3.95 -15.43
N ILE A 78 -12.69 5.21 -15.83
CA ILE A 78 -12.03 6.36 -15.20
C ILE A 78 -12.85 6.69 -13.95
N PHE A 79 -12.44 6.16 -12.81
CA PHE A 79 -12.97 6.57 -11.52
C PHE A 79 -12.81 8.10 -11.33
N VAL A 80 -13.91 8.81 -11.07
CA VAL A 80 -13.92 10.27 -10.91
C VAL A 80 -13.63 10.65 -9.46
N LYS A 81 -12.34 10.85 -9.16
CA LYS A 81 -11.81 11.15 -7.82
C LYS A 81 -12.53 12.30 -7.10
N ASN A 82 -12.94 13.33 -7.83
CA ASN A 82 -13.57 14.51 -7.26
C ASN A 82 -14.98 14.25 -6.70
N LYS A 83 -15.58 13.10 -6.99
CA LYS A 83 -16.88 12.66 -6.46
C LYS A 83 -16.73 11.62 -5.34
N PHE A 84 -15.50 11.26 -4.98
CA PHE A 84 -15.27 10.25 -3.97
C PHE A 84 -15.63 10.75 -2.58
N THR A 85 -16.43 9.96 -1.88
CA THR A 85 -16.66 10.10 -0.44
C THR A 85 -16.19 8.84 0.25
N LEU A 86 -15.59 8.99 1.44
CA LEU A 86 -15.23 7.84 2.25
C LEU A 86 -16.47 6.99 2.56
N PRO A 87 -16.32 5.65 2.65
CA PRO A 87 -17.41 4.78 3.03
C PRO A 87 -18.02 5.16 4.39
N LYS A 88 -19.34 4.97 4.56
CA LYS A 88 -20.05 5.31 5.80
C LYS A 88 -19.39 4.74 7.06
N VAL A 89 -19.00 3.46 7.02
CA VAL A 89 -18.32 2.80 8.14
C VAL A 89 -16.97 3.44 8.50
N TYR A 90 -16.23 4.00 7.52
CA TYR A 90 -15.00 4.75 7.80
C TYR A 90 -15.31 6.12 8.40
N LEU A 91 -16.36 6.79 7.92
CA LEU A 91 -16.82 8.06 8.48
C LEU A 91 -17.26 7.91 9.95
N GLU A 92 -17.94 6.81 10.28
CA GLU A 92 -18.31 6.47 11.67
C GLU A 92 -17.07 6.27 12.55
N ILE A 93 -16.10 5.46 12.10
CA ILE A 93 -14.84 5.26 12.82
C ILE A 93 -14.12 6.59 13.11
N LEU A 94 -14.11 7.51 12.14
CA LEU A 94 -13.49 8.83 12.31
C LEU A 94 -14.27 9.70 13.29
N LYS A 95 -15.59 9.68 13.22
CA LYS A 95 -16.49 10.41 14.13
C LYS A 95 -16.29 9.94 15.57
N ASP A 96 -16.25 8.64 15.80
CA ASP A 96 -16.04 8.04 17.13
C ASP A 96 -14.69 8.45 17.75
N ASN A 97 -13.70 8.75 16.91
CA ASN A 97 -12.36 9.17 17.33
C ASN A 97 -12.14 10.69 17.21
N GLN A 98 -13.19 11.48 16.94
CA GLN A 98 -13.13 12.94 16.79
C GLN A 98 -12.09 13.41 15.76
N ILE A 99 -12.05 12.76 14.60
CA ILE A 99 -11.15 13.07 13.50
C ILE A 99 -11.96 13.54 12.29
N LEU A 100 -11.57 14.68 11.72
CA LEU A 100 -12.19 15.20 10.51
C LEU A 100 -11.74 14.37 9.28
N PRO A 101 -12.63 14.03 8.33
CA PRO A 101 -12.26 13.34 7.10
C PRO A 101 -11.14 14.02 6.30
N SER A 102 -11.10 15.37 6.35
CA SER A 102 -10.07 16.19 5.69
C SER A 102 -8.65 16.00 6.24
N LYS A 103 -8.49 15.31 7.38
CA LYS A 103 -7.18 14.95 7.93
C LYS A 103 -6.59 13.68 7.31
N ILE A 104 -7.36 12.94 6.52
CA ILE A 104 -6.90 11.73 5.85
C ILE A 104 -6.20 12.10 4.55
N ILE A 105 -4.99 11.58 4.38
CA ILE A 105 -4.27 11.64 3.12
C ILE A 105 -4.63 10.39 2.30
N ILE A 106 -5.31 10.60 1.18
CA ILE A 106 -5.71 9.51 0.29
C ILE A 106 -4.62 9.28 -0.76
N PHE A 107 -4.03 8.09 -0.72
CA PHE A 107 -3.12 7.60 -1.74
C PHE A 107 -3.90 6.80 -2.78
N TRP A 108 -3.96 7.32 -3.99
CA TRP A 108 -4.59 6.62 -5.11
C TRP A 108 -3.60 5.68 -5.77
N GLU A 109 -3.90 4.39 -5.79
CA GLU A 109 -2.97 3.36 -6.23
C GLU A 109 -2.51 3.58 -7.69
N LYS A 110 -3.34 4.14 -8.57
CA LYS A 110 -2.92 4.55 -9.93
C LYS A 110 -1.72 5.49 -9.91
N HIS A 111 -1.76 6.48 -9.03
CA HIS A 111 -0.67 7.43 -8.87
C HIS A 111 0.57 6.75 -8.28
N ILE A 112 0.36 5.94 -7.25
CA ILE A 112 1.42 5.19 -6.57
C ILE A 112 2.13 4.22 -7.52
N ARG A 113 1.38 3.51 -8.38
CA ARG A 113 1.90 2.63 -9.42
C ARG A 113 2.79 3.38 -10.40
N ASN A 114 2.35 4.54 -10.87
CA ASN A 114 3.15 5.39 -11.76
C ASN A 114 4.41 5.90 -11.07
N ARG A 115 4.33 6.26 -9.78
CA ARG A 115 5.52 6.60 -8.99
C ARG A 115 6.49 5.42 -8.93
N GLY A 116 6.02 4.24 -8.54
CA GLY A 116 6.83 3.03 -8.45
C GLY A 116 7.56 2.73 -9.76
N LYS A 117 6.85 2.75 -10.89
CA LYS A 117 7.45 2.62 -12.22
C LYS A 117 8.53 3.67 -12.47
N LYS A 118 8.23 4.95 -12.27
CA LYS A 118 9.19 6.03 -12.49
C LYS A 118 10.47 5.82 -11.67
N GLU A 119 10.35 5.41 -10.42
CA GLU A 119 11.50 5.15 -9.56
C GLU A 119 12.29 3.90 -9.97
N PHE A 120 11.61 2.86 -10.46
CA PHE A 120 12.26 1.70 -11.07
C PHE A 120 13.06 2.08 -12.33
N TYR A 121 12.45 2.78 -13.30
CA TYR A 121 13.13 3.11 -14.56
C TYR A 121 14.33 4.02 -14.38
N LYS A 122 14.29 4.95 -13.42
CA LYS A 122 15.46 5.77 -13.04
C LYS A 122 16.68 4.92 -12.62
N ARG A 123 16.45 3.72 -12.10
CA ARG A 123 17.48 2.86 -11.49
C ARG A 123 17.71 1.56 -12.25
N LYS A 124 16.90 1.26 -13.26
CA LYS A 124 16.95 -0.01 -13.99
C LYS A 124 18.35 -0.33 -14.51
N ASN A 125 19.04 0.65 -15.07
CA ASN A 125 20.39 0.47 -15.64
C ASN A 125 21.42 0.10 -14.56
N SER A 126 21.42 0.81 -13.42
CA SER A 126 22.34 0.52 -12.31
C SER A 126 22.00 -0.77 -11.58
N LEU A 127 20.75 -1.24 -11.68
CA LEU A 127 20.28 -2.50 -11.13
C LEU A 127 20.40 -3.69 -12.10
N SER A 128 20.89 -3.51 -13.33
CA SER A 128 20.88 -4.53 -14.40
C SER A 128 21.35 -5.91 -13.94
N LYS A 129 22.46 -6.00 -13.19
CA LYS A 129 23.00 -7.27 -12.64
C LYS A 129 22.11 -7.96 -11.60
N LYS A 130 21.16 -7.22 -11.02
CA LYS A 130 20.17 -7.70 -10.04
C LYS A 130 18.80 -7.93 -10.68
N LEU A 131 18.62 -7.68 -11.96
CA LEU A 131 17.34 -7.87 -12.64
C LEU A 131 17.36 -9.19 -13.41
N GLU A 132 16.23 -9.88 -13.39
CA GLU A 132 15.98 -11.08 -14.19
C GLU A 132 14.70 -10.89 -14.98
N THR A 133 14.69 -11.38 -16.22
CA THR A 133 13.48 -11.41 -17.04
C THR A 133 13.08 -12.85 -17.26
N MET A 134 11.86 -13.23 -16.87
CA MET A 134 11.30 -14.57 -17.07
C MET A 134 9.87 -14.43 -17.56
N ASN A 135 9.55 -15.04 -18.71
CA ASN A 135 8.23 -14.93 -19.34
C ASN A 135 7.77 -13.46 -19.45
N ASP A 136 8.66 -12.59 -19.93
CA ASP A 136 8.47 -11.13 -20.06
C ASP A 136 8.16 -10.35 -18.77
N ASN A 137 8.18 -11.01 -17.61
CA ASN A 137 8.08 -10.38 -16.31
C ASN A 137 9.46 -9.97 -15.80
N ILE A 138 9.53 -8.84 -15.07
CA ILE A 138 10.78 -8.36 -14.49
C ILE A 138 10.81 -8.67 -13.01
N TYR A 139 11.88 -9.35 -12.59
CA TYR A 139 12.16 -9.70 -11.21
C TYR A 139 13.41 -8.98 -10.71
N LEU A 140 13.42 -8.69 -9.41
CA LEU A 140 14.60 -8.28 -8.67
C LEU A 140 15.16 -9.49 -7.91
N LYS A 141 16.41 -9.83 -8.20
CA LYS A 141 17.22 -10.79 -7.43
C LYS A 141 17.55 -10.20 -6.06
N ASP A 142 17.00 -10.80 -5.02
CA ASP A 142 17.31 -10.48 -3.63
C ASP A 142 18.09 -11.61 -2.96
N ASN A 143 19.41 -11.44 -2.91
CA ASN A 143 20.33 -12.39 -2.28
C ASN A 143 20.24 -12.40 -0.74
N LYS A 144 19.32 -11.65 -0.12
CA LYS A 144 19.18 -11.57 1.35
C LYS A 144 17.81 -12.02 1.89
N GLY A 145 17.06 -12.84 1.15
CA GLY A 145 15.97 -13.60 1.78
C GLY A 145 14.78 -13.97 0.89
N TYR A 146 14.48 -13.20 -0.16
CA TYR A 146 13.27 -13.46 -0.96
C TYR A 146 13.51 -14.14 -2.30
N GLY A 147 14.77 -14.36 -2.70
CA GLY A 147 15.12 -14.96 -3.99
C GLY A 147 14.74 -14.03 -5.14
N LEU A 148 13.56 -14.25 -5.74
CA LEU A 148 13.02 -13.39 -6.79
C LEU A 148 11.81 -12.59 -6.28
N ILE A 149 11.89 -11.27 -6.47
CA ILE A 149 10.80 -10.33 -6.18
C ILE A 149 10.24 -9.82 -7.50
N LEU A 150 9.00 -10.17 -7.82
CA LEU A 150 8.31 -9.66 -9.00
C LEU A 150 8.13 -8.13 -8.89
N LEU A 151 8.64 -7.39 -9.88
CA LEU A 151 8.51 -5.93 -9.98
C LEU A 151 7.42 -5.53 -10.96
N THR A 152 7.42 -6.12 -12.16
CA THR A 152 6.46 -5.81 -13.22
C THR A 152 6.01 -7.09 -13.92
N ARG A 153 4.73 -7.14 -14.27
CA ARG A 153 4.16 -8.16 -15.16
C ARG A 153 4.08 -7.62 -16.58
N VAL A 154 4.28 -8.48 -17.58
CA VAL A 154 4.05 -8.09 -18.98
C VAL A 154 2.61 -7.63 -19.19
N ASN A 155 2.42 -6.63 -20.04
CA ASN A 155 1.11 -6.17 -20.48
C ASN A 155 1.26 -5.57 -21.88
N SER A 156 0.46 -6.03 -22.84
CA SER A 156 0.46 -5.56 -24.23
C SER A 156 0.14 -4.06 -24.36
N ASP A 157 -0.68 -3.54 -23.44
CA ASP A 157 -1.23 -2.19 -23.47
C ASP A 157 -0.36 -1.20 -22.68
N ASP A 158 0.69 -1.69 -22.02
CA ASP A 158 1.56 -0.92 -21.16
C ASP A 158 3.01 -1.32 -21.40
N LYS A 159 3.75 -0.50 -22.17
CA LYS A 159 5.18 -0.67 -22.46
C LYS A 159 6.03 -0.90 -21.20
N TYR A 160 5.54 -0.46 -20.05
CA TYR A 160 6.23 -0.55 -18.77
C TYR A 160 5.71 -1.67 -17.85
N GLY A 161 4.78 -2.48 -18.35
CA GLY A 161 4.15 -3.58 -17.64
C GLY A 161 3.22 -3.13 -16.50
N VAL A 162 2.53 -4.09 -15.90
CA VAL A 162 1.70 -3.86 -14.71
C VAL A 162 2.59 -3.99 -13.47
N PRO A 163 2.73 -2.93 -12.66
CA PRO A 163 3.58 -2.97 -11.49
C PRO A 163 2.97 -3.91 -10.45
N ALA A 164 3.78 -4.83 -9.93
CA ALA A 164 3.37 -5.74 -8.87
C ALA A 164 3.39 -5.02 -7.51
N CYS A 165 2.65 -5.55 -6.53
CA CYS A 165 2.51 -4.94 -5.20
C CYS A 165 3.83 -4.50 -4.54
N PRO A 166 4.98 -5.22 -4.64
CA PRO A 166 6.25 -4.72 -4.09
C PRO A 166 6.67 -3.36 -4.67
N LEU A 167 6.45 -3.16 -5.97
CA LEU A 167 6.75 -1.90 -6.65
C LEU A 167 5.76 -0.79 -6.30
N ILE A 168 4.49 -1.14 -6.03
CA ILE A 168 3.46 -0.22 -5.53
C ILE A 168 3.84 0.27 -4.13
N MET A 169 4.22 -0.64 -3.23
CA MET A 169 4.67 -0.31 -1.88
C MET A 169 5.91 0.58 -1.89
N ALA A 170 6.86 0.32 -2.79
CA ALA A 170 7.99 1.22 -2.99
C ALA A 170 7.54 2.60 -3.50
N GLY A 171 6.57 2.66 -4.42
CA GLY A 171 5.96 3.92 -4.86
C GLY A 171 5.32 4.70 -3.71
N LEU A 172 4.62 4.01 -2.80
CA LEU A 172 3.96 4.61 -1.65
C LEU A 172 4.98 5.25 -0.70
N ALA A 173 6.06 4.51 -0.42
CA ALA A 173 7.19 4.98 0.37
C ALA A 173 7.77 6.30 -0.17
N PHE A 174 7.94 6.43 -1.49
CA PHE A 174 8.43 7.67 -2.09
C PHE A 174 7.42 8.83 -2.05
N GLU A 175 6.12 8.56 -2.13
CA GLU A 175 5.10 9.62 -1.97
C GLU A 175 5.02 10.11 -0.52
N GLN A 176 5.13 9.20 0.45
CA GLN A 176 5.20 9.57 1.87
C GLN A 176 6.47 10.40 2.17
N GLU A 177 7.62 10.02 1.61
CA GLU A 177 8.88 10.77 1.75
C GLU A 177 8.75 12.21 1.23
N LYS A 178 8.06 12.41 0.09
CA LYS A 178 7.79 13.75 -0.46
C LYS A 178 6.89 14.62 0.39
N LEU A 179 6.00 14.00 1.16
CA LEU A 179 5.15 14.70 2.12
C LEU A 179 5.87 14.99 3.44
N GLY A 180 7.16 14.66 3.55
CA GLY A 180 8.00 14.95 4.72
C GLY A 180 7.98 13.86 5.79
N PHE A 181 7.49 12.66 5.48
CA PHE A 181 7.52 11.52 6.40
C PHE A 181 8.80 10.70 6.24
N ASP A 182 9.44 10.33 7.35
CA ASP A 182 10.61 9.46 7.37
C ASP A 182 10.32 8.06 7.94
N ASN A 183 9.08 7.84 8.41
CA ASN A 183 8.60 6.57 8.91
C ASN A 183 7.20 6.26 8.35
N SER A 184 6.97 5.03 7.93
CA SER A 184 5.67 4.53 7.49
C SER A 184 5.29 3.35 8.35
N LEU A 185 4.14 3.43 9.00
CA LEU A 185 3.52 2.33 9.73
C LEU A 185 2.27 1.87 8.97
N ASN A 186 2.38 0.74 8.28
CA ASN A 186 1.29 0.19 7.49
C ASN A 186 0.61 -0.94 8.27
N ILE A 187 -0.67 -0.78 8.56
CA ILE A 187 -1.47 -1.72 9.32
C ILE A 187 -2.31 -2.53 8.33
N TYR A 188 -2.15 -3.83 8.39
CA TYR A 188 -2.87 -4.80 7.58
C TYR A 188 -3.56 -5.80 8.47
N TYR A 189 -4.72 -6.28 8.05
CA TYR A 189 -5.38 -7.41 8.66
C TYR A 189 -5.05 -8.68 7.87
N VAL A 190 -4.69 -9.75 8.58
CA VAL A 190 -4.41 -11.07 8.00
C VAL A 190 -5.35 -12.06 8.69
N GLY A 191 -6.44 -12.42 8.01
CA GLY A 191 -7.30 -13.54 8.41
C GLY A 191 -6.68 -14.88 7.98
N ASP A 192 -7.06 -15.96 8.67
CA ASP A 192 -6.52 -17.31 8.41
C ASP A 192 -6.97 -17.87 7.05
N ASP A 193 -8.09 -17.39 6.51
CA ASP A 193 -8.62 -17.79 5.19
C ASP A 193 -7.98 -16.98 4.05
N ASN A 194 -6.86 -17.51 3.55
CA ASN A 194 -6.02 -16.98 2.47
C ASN A 194 -6.73 -16.65 1.13
N SER A 195 -8.02 -16.93 0.96
CA SER A 195 -8.72 -16.77 -0.34
C SER A 195 -9.27 -15.36 -0.59
N LYS A 196 -9.41 -14.52 0.45
CA LYS A 196 -9.97 -13.16 0.33
C LYS A 196 -9.04 -12.02 0.79
N ASN A 197 -7.86 -12.35 1.32
CA ASN A 197 -6.97 -11.36 1.92
C ASN A 197 -6.03 -10.72 0.90
N ILE A 198 -6.43 -9.55 0.41
CA ILE A 198 -5.51 -8.57 -0.16
C ILE A 198 -4.99 -7.70 1.01
N PRO A 199 -3.67 -7.58 1.23
CA PRO A 199 -2.55 -8.22 0.52
C PRO A 199 -1.85 -9.34 1.32
N ASN A 200 -1.32 -10.34 0.60
CA ASN A 200 -0.46 -11.39 1.15
C ASN A 200 0.77 -10.79 1.89
N TYR A 201 0.99 -11.18 3.16
CA TYR A 201 2.05 -10.65 4.03
C TYR A 201 3.44 -10.63 3.37
N LEU A 202 3.76 -11.70 2.64
CA LEU A 202 5.06 -11.94 2.02
C LEU A 202 5.30 -10.95 0.88
N VAL A 203 4.22 -10.55 0.22
CA VAL A 203 4.25 -9.57 -0.87
C VAL A 203 4.45 -8.15 -0.32
N ILE A 204 3.85 -7.82 0.83
CA ILE A 204 4.02 -6.52 1.49
C ILE A 204 5.47 -6.34 1.97
N GLU A 205 6.04 -7.36 2.62
CA GLU A 205 7.43 -7.30 3.11
C GLU A 205 8.45 -7.17 1.96
N LYS A 206 8.20 -7.83 0.82
CA LYS A 206 9.00 -7.62 -0.39
C LYS A 206 9.00 -6.16 -0.84
N GLY A 207 7.90 -5.43 -0.65
CA GLY A 207 7.82 -3.99 -0.95
C GLY A 207 8.81 -3.13 -0.16
N LYS A 208 8.96 -3.41 1.13
CA LYS A 208 9.97 -2.77 2.00
C LYS A 208 11.38 -3.01 1.48
N ARG A 209 11.66 -4.23 1.00
CA ARG A 209 12.96 -4.57 0.41
C ARG A 209 13.23 -3.79 -0.88
N VAL A 210 12.24 -3.70 -1.77
CA VAL A 210 12.33 -2.94 -3.03
C VAL A 210 12.58 -1.46 -2.75
N ALA A 211 11.83 -0.84 -1.83
CA ALA A 211 12.01 0.56 -1.45
C ALA A 211 13.45 0.87 -0.99
N ARG A 212 14.01 0.00 -0.15
CA ARG A 212 15.41 0.11 0.32
C ARG A 212 16.42 -0.03 -0.82
N ILE A 213 16.24 -1.00 -1.71
CA ILE A 213 17.12 -1.18 -2.89
C ILE A 213 17.03 0.04 -3.82
N PHE A 214 15.87 0.71 -3.86
CA PHE A 214 15.69 1.94 -4.61
C PHE A 214 16.11 3.19 -3.82
N ASN A 215 16.78 3.02 -2.67
CA ASN A 215 17.31 4.10 -1.82
C ASN A 215 16.24 5.08 -1.29
N SER A 216 15.02 4.63 -1.01
CA SER A 216 14.12 5.44 -0.18
C SER A 216 14.68 5.55 1.24
N LYS A 217 14.57 6.74 1.83
CA LYS A 217 15.04 7.02 3.20
C LYS A 217 14.00 6.65 4.25
N ILE A 218 12.77 6.37 3.83
CA ILE A 218 11.68 6.06 4.74
C ILE A 218 11.88 4.70 5.41
N THR A 219 11.66 4.66 6.71
CA THR A 219 11.60 3.42 7.48
C THR A 219 10.19 2.82 7.34
N ILE A 220 10.07 1.67 6.69
CA ILE A 220 8.77 1.00 6.51
C ILE A 220 8.61 -0.08 7.58
N ASN A 221 7.52 0.01 8.35
CA ASN A 221 7.09 -0.94 9.36
C ASN A 221 5.70 -1.44 8.97
N ASN A 222 5.55 -2.75 8.78
CA ASN A 222 4.25 -3.36 8.52
C ASN A 222 3.80 -4.06 9.81
N VAL A 223 2.54 -3.82 10.19
CA VAL A 223 1.90 -4.44 11.34
C VAL A 223 0.77 -5.31 10.84
N PHE A 224 0.79 -6.58 11.21
CA PHE A 224 -0.22 -7.56 10.83
C PHE A 224 -1.12 -7.84 12.03
N LEU A 225 -2.38 -7.45 11.93
CA LEU A 225 -3.42 -7.82 12.88
C LEU A 225 -3.84 -9.25 12.57
N LYS A 226 -3.77 -10.13 13.58
CA LYS A 226 -4.32 -11.49 13.50
C LYS A 226 -5.76 -11.49 14.00
N GLU A 227 -6.60 -12.25 13.33
CA GLU A 227 -7.92 -12.62 13.82
C GLU A 227 -7.77 -13.32 15.18
N ILE A 228 -8.39 -12.75 16.21
CA ILE A 228 -8.52 -13.44 17.49
C ILE A 228 -9.76 -14.31 17.33
N LYS A 229 -9.58 -15.61 17.12
CA LYS A 229 -10.70 -16.56 17.22
C LYS A 229 -11.27 -16.45 18.64
N SER A 230 -12.48 -15.92 18.73
CA SER A 230 -13.30 -15.91 19.95
C SER A 230 -13.78 -17.31 20.27
#